data_AF-A0A969LM88-F1
#
_entry.id   AF-A0A969LM88-F1
#
_cell.length_a   1.000
_cell.length_b   1.000
_cell.length_c   1.000
_cell.angle_alpha   90.00
_cell.angle_beta   90.00
_cell.angle_gamma   90.00
#
_symmetry.space_group_name_H-M   'P 1'
#
loop_
_entity.id
_entity.type
_entity.pdbx_description
1 polymer ?
#
loop_
_entity_poly.entity_id
_entity_poly.type
_entity_poly.pdbx_seq_one_letter_code
_entity_poly.pdbx_strand_id
1 'polypeptide(L)'
;MLDKLEVLPRAETWVIDITASSEEADMAALLANTVAELYLVNQLEEKFQATKREAEWLTRRLADLRADLQRAESAVETYRSSAGLLQSDGDSTLGQQQISDVNGQLIAARLRRAELESRLREAESLVLSPGGANAAGDVLQSALIQGLIQQEAEVVRKIAELSSTSGENLPAMQSARAEARDLRNKITQEIGRVVEGLRSETAVARSQVYALESSLARLESQVGATNSKSAQLRVLEREAETSQPPLVKRSSLDSRNPKIKKRYNNRTHALFHMPTCRRDRNNRKAGS
;
A
#
# COMPACT_ATOMS: atom_id res chain seq x y z
N MET A 1 71.38 -10.72 42.60
CA MET A 1 70.95 -9.65 43.53
C MET A 1 70.00 -8.77 42.74
N LEU A 2 68.86 -8.36 43.30
CA LEU A 2 67.68 -7.90 42.53
C LEU A 2 67.95 -6.74 41.56
N ASP A 3 67.61 -6.93 40.28
CA ASP A 3 67.58 -5.86 39.28
C ASP A 3 66.24 -5.11 39.33
N LYS A 4 66.33 -3.79 39.48
CA LYS A 4 65.20 -2.88 39.63
C LYS A 4 64.79 -2.36 38.25
N LEU A 5 63.62 -2.79 37.76
CA LEU A 5 62.98 -2.27 36.57
C LEU A 5 61.83 -1.33 36.98
N GLU A 6 61.89 -0.07 36.59
CA GLU A 6 60.80 0.90 36.79
C GLU A 6 60.32 1.43 35.43
N VAL A 7 59.01 1.34 35.19
CA VAL A 7 58.34 1.89 34.00
C VAL A 7 57.35 2.94 34.50
N LEU A 8 57.59 4.21 34.20
CA LEU A 8 56.73 5.34 34.60
C LEU A 8 56.17 6.04 33.37
N PRO A 9 54.83 6.12 33.20
CA PRO A 9 54.25 6.92 32.13
C PRO A 9 54.42 8.42 32.43
N ARG A 10 55.02 9.18 31.50
CA ARG A 10 55.21 10.63 31.63
C ARG A 10 53.99 11.37 31.04
N ALA A 11 53.41 12.28 31.82
CA ALA A 11 52.19 13.00 31.47
C ALA A 11 52.30 13.71 30.10
N GLU A 12 51.22 13.57 29.31
CA GLU A 12 50.89 14.32 28.08
C GLU A 12 51.66 14.02 26.78
N THR A 13 52.54 13.02 26.72
CA THR A 13 53.09 12.54 25.44
C THR A 13 53.15 11.01 25.39
N TRP A 14 52.86 10.40 24.24
CA TRP A 14 52.96 8.95 24.00
C TRP A 14 54.42 8.45 23.99
N VAL A 15 55.25 8.90 24.93
CA VAL A 15 56.66 8.54 25.06
C VAL A 15 56.82 7.74 26.35
N ILE A 16 57.44 6.56 26.23
CA ILE A 16 57.70 5.66 27.35
C ILE A 16 59.21 5.65 27.55
N ASP A 17 59.64 6.00 28.76
CA ASP A 17 61.05 5.93 29.14
C ASP A 17 61.32 4.56 29.77
N ILE A 18 62.26 3.82 29.18
CA ILE A 18 62.69 2.50 29.67
C ILE A 18 64.10 2.66 30.24
N THR A 19 64.24 2.48 31.55
CA THR A 19 65.54 2.56 32.24
C THR A 19 65.91 1.19 32.77
N ALA A 20 67.11 0.72 32.45
CA ALA A 20 67.67 -0.53 32.95
C ALA A 20 69.03 -0.26 33.63
N SER A 21 69.31 -0.96 34.73
CA SER A 21 70.59 -0.88 35.45
C SER A 21 71.22 -2.27 35.55
N SER A 22 72.51 -2.38 35.26
CA SER A 22 73.31 -3.60 35.44
C SER A 22 74.75 -3.24 35.80
N GLU A 23 75.49 -4.18 36.40
CA GLU A 23 76.92 -4.04 36.70
C GLU A 23 77.77 -3.94 35.41
N GLU A 24 77.26 -4.51 34.31
CA GLU A 24 77.87 -4.43 32.99
C GLU A 24 77.10 -3.46 32.08
N ALA A 25 77.81 -2.48 31.51
CA ALA A 25 77.21 -1.45 30.66
C ALA A 25 76.51 -2.04 29.42
N ASP A 26 77.11 -3.07 28.82
CA ASP A 26 76.56 -3.76 27.65
C ASP A 26 75.26 -4.50 28.00
N MET A 27 75.16 -5.05 29.20
CA MET A 27 73.98 -5.78 29.67
C MET A 27 72.80 -4.83 29.98
N ALA A 28 73.07 -3.65 30.56
CA ALA A 28 72.03 -2.63 30.79
C ALA A 28 71.43 -2.12 29.46
N ALA A 29 72.27 -1.88 28.45
CA ALA A 29 71.82 -1.47 27.12
C ALA A 29 71.02 -2.56 26.40
N LEU A 30 71.47 -3.81 26.51
CA LEU A 30 70.76 -4.97 25.96
C LEU A 30 69.36 -5.09 26.57
N LEU A 31 69.25 -5.06 27.90
CA LEU A 31 67.96 -5.12 28.62
C LEU A 31 66.98 -4.02 28.20
N ALA A 32 67.43 -2.76 28.16
CA ALA A 32 66.55 -1.65 27.78
C ALA A 32 66.04 -1.77 26.34
N ASN A 33 66.90 -2.13 25.39
CA ASN A 33 66.53 -2.32 23.98
C ASN A 33 65.59 -3.51 23.79
N THR A 34 65.88 -4.65 24.44
CA THR A 34 65.03 -5.84 24.38
C THR A 34 63.64 -5.57 24.96
N VAL A 35 63.54 -4.83 26.06
CA VAL A 35 62.23 -4.44 26.65
C VAL A 35 61.48 -3.48 25.73
N ALA A 36 62.16 -2.52 25.08
CA ALA A 36 61.56 -1.60 24.11
C ALA A 36 61.01 -2.32 22.87
N GLU A 37 61.77 -3.26 22.31
CA GLU A 37 61.34 -4.10 21.19
C GLU A 37 60.16 -4.98 21.57
N LEU A 38 60.21 -5.63 22.74
CA LEU A 38 59.13 -6.47 23.25
C LEU A 38 57.85 -5.67 23.49
N TYR A 39 57.95 -4.44 24.01
CA TYR A 39 56.81 -3.54 24.20
C TYR A 39 56.15 -3.15 22.87
N LEU A 40 56.96 -2.81 21.84
CA LEU A 40 56.43 -2.45 20.51
C LEU A 40 55.72 -3.64 19.85
N VAL A 41 56.31 -4.84 19.94
CA VAL A 41 55.70 -6.07 19.44
C VAL A 41 54.39 -6.36 20.18
N ASN A 42 54.36 -6.23 21.51
CA ASN A 42 53.14 -6.43 22.29
C ASN A 42 52.04 -5.42 21.92
N GLN A 43 52.38 -4.14 21.75
CA GLN A 43 51.41 -3.12 21.31
C GLN A 43 50.86 -3.36 19.90
N LEU A 44 51.69 -3.86 18.98
CA LEU A 44 51.25 -4.23 17.64
C LEU A 44 50.34 -5.46 17.68
N GLU A 45 50.68 -6.46 18.49
CA GLU A 45 49.89 -7.67 18.69
C GLU A 45 48.54 -7.35 19.33
N GLU A 46 48.50 -6.53 20.39
CA GLU A 46 47.25 -6.06 21.02
C GLU A 46 46.35 -5.34 20.01
N LYS A 47 46.90 -4.45 19.18
CA LYS A 47 46.16 -3.76 18.12
C LYS A 47 45.68 -4.72 17.02
N PHE A 48 46.49 -5.69 16.62
CA PHE A 48 46.12 -6.69 15.63
C PHE A 48 45.01 -7.61 16.15
N GLN A 49 45.10 -8.05 17.41
CA GLN A 49 44.08 -8.85 18.05
C GLN A 49 42.77 -8.06 18.23
N ALA A 50 42.85 -6.77 18.56
CA ALA A 50 41.68 -5.89 18.63
C ALA A 50 40.97 -5.76 17.27
N THR A 51 41.72 -5.43 16.20
CA THR A 51 41.14 -5.31 14.85
C THR A 51 40.62 -6.63 14.30
N LYS A 52 41.28 -7.75 14.62
CA LYS A 52 40.81 -9.09 14.27
C LYS A 52 39.47 -9.41 14.94
N ARG A 53 39.33 -9.14 16.25
CA ARG A 53 38.06 -9.33 16.98
C ARG A 53 36.94 -8.46 16.41
N GLU A 54 37.23 -7.20 16.08
CA GLU A 54 36.27 -6.30 15.43
C GLU A 54 35.83 -6.82 14.05
N ALA A 55 36.79 -7.28 13.22
CA ALA A 55 36.50 -7.85 11.91
C ALA A 55 35.67 -9.15 12.01
N GLU A 56 35.98 -10.02 12.97
CA GLU A 56 35.20 -11.23 13.25
C GLU A 56 33.78 -10.89 13.72
N TRP A 57 33.62 -9.91 14.61
CA TRP A 57 32.31 -9.43 15.07
C TRP A 57 31.48 -8.84 13.91
N LEU A 58 32.08 -7.99 13.07
CA LEU A 58 31.43 -7.42 11.88
C LEU A 58 31.03 -8.51 10.88
N THR A 59 31.88 -9.53 10.69
CA THR A 59 31.59 -10.66 9.78
C THR A 59 30.39 -11.46 10.27
N ARG A 60 30.32 -11.75 11.59
CA ARG A 60 29.15 -12.40 12.19
C ARG A 60 27.90 -11.55 12.06
N ARG A 61 27.97 -10.26 12.41
CA ARG A 61 26.84 -9.33 12.30
C ARG A 61 26.31 -9.22 10.86
N LEU A 62 27.20 -9.22 9.87
CA LEU A 62 26.81 -9.20 8.47
C LEU A 62 26.18 -10.53 8.02
N ALA A 63 26.64 -11.67 8.55
CA ALA A 63 26.00 -12.96 8.30
C ALA A 63 24.58 -13.01 8.89
N ASP A 64 24.40 -12.52 10.12
CA ASP A 64 23.08 -12.43 10.76
C ASP A 64 22.14 -11.53 9.94
N LEU A 65 22.58 -10.33 9.55
CA LEU A 65 21.78 -9.41 8.73
C LEU A 65 21.40 -10.01 7.37
N ARG A 66 22.29 -10.79 6.73
CA ARG A 66 21.97 -11.49 5.49
C ARG A 66 20.92 -12.58 5.70
N ALA A 67 21.02 -13.33 6.79
CA ALA A 67 20.04 -14.35 7.14
C ALA A 67 18.67 -13.72 7.46
N ASP A 68 18.65 -12.58 8.14
CA ASP A 68 17.44 -11.80 8.42
C ASP A 68 16.79 -11.30 7.12
N LEU A 69 17.57 -10.71 6.22
CA LEU A 69 17.10 -10.26 4.91
C LEU A 69 16.53 -11.42 4.10
N GLN A 70 17.24 -12.54 3.99
CA GLN A 70 16.77 -13.72 3.25
C GLN A 70 15.44 -14.26 3.81
N ARG A 71 15.27 -14.26 5.14
CA ARG A 71 14.01 -14.65 5.77
C ARG A 71 12.89 -13.68 5.42
N ALA A 72 13.12 -12.38 5.54
CA ALA A 72 12.12 -11.37 5.22
C ALA A 72 11.71 -11.40 3.73
N GLU A 73 12.66 -11.51 2.81
CA GLU A 73 12.39 -11.66 1.37
C GLU A 73 11.60 -12.94 1.06
N SER A 74 11.96 -14.07 1.70
CA SER A 74 11.22 -15.32 1.52
C SER A 74 9.78 -15.24 2.04
N ALA A 75 9.55 -14.49 3.13
CA ALA A 75 8.21 -14.26 3.69
C ALA A 75 7.36 -13.42 2.74
N VAL A 76 7.93 -12.37 2.14
CA VAL A 76 7.27 -11.55 1.10
C VAL A 76 6.84 -12.43 -0.07
N GLU A 77 7.73 -13.26 -0.61
CA GLU A 77 7.43 -14.08 -1.79
C GLU A 77 6.42 -15.20 -1.49
N THR A 78 6.52 -15.84 -0.32
CA THR A 78 5.55 -16.85 0.14
C THR A 78 4.17 -16.23 0.34
N TYR A 79 4.12 -15.03 0.92
CA TYR A 79 2.86 -14.32 1.12
C TYR A 79 2.27 -13.87 -0.23
N ARG A 80 3.09 -13.31 -1.12
CA ARG A 80 2.66 -12.86 -2.45
C ARG A 80 2.05 -14.01 -3.27
N SER A 81 2.72 -15.16 -3.29
CA SER A 81 2.24 -16.36 -3.98
C SER A 81 0.96 -16.94 -3.35
N SER A 82 0.89 -17.08 -2.03
CA SER A 82 -0.31 -17.59 -1.33
C SER A 82 -1.51 -16.64 -1.38
N ALA A 83 -1.28 -15.33 -1.40
CA ALA A 83 -2.33 -14.32 -1.52
C ALA A 83 -2.85 -14.14 -2.96
N GLY A 84 -2.14 -14.70 -3.96
CA GLY A 84 -2.46 -14.55 -5.38
C GLY A 84 -2.15 -13.16 -5.92
N LEU A 85 -1.27 -12.40 -5.26
CA LEU A 85 -0.88 -11.04 -5.65
C LEU A 85 0.24 -11.10 -6.70
N LEU A 86 -0.07 -11.64 -7.87
CA LEU A 86 0.89 -11.71 -8.97
C LEU A 86 1.06 -10.32 -9.59
N GLN A 87 2.03 -9.56 -9.07
CA GLN A 87 2.68 -8.40 -9.68
C GLN A 87 1.81 -7.54 -10.64
N SER A 88 0.66 -7.07 -10.17
CA SER A 88 -0.10 -6.02 -10.85
C SER A 88 -0.62 -5.00 -9.84
N ASP A 89 0.06 -3.85 -9.75
CA ASP A 89 -0.53 -2.62 -9.20
C ASP A 89 -1.82 -2.20 -9.97
N GLY A 90 -2.10 -2.85 -11.10
CA GLY A 90 -3.30 -2.68 -11.91
C GLY A 90 -4.57 -3.30 -11.34
N ASP A 91 -4.51 -4.33 -10.49
CA ASP A 91 -5.71 -5.06 -10.05
C ASP A 91 -6.63 -4.22 -9.15
N SER A 92 -6.07 -3.45 -8.22
CA SER A 92 -6.84 -2.51 -7.39
C SER A 92 -7.44 -1.37 -8.21
N THR A 93 -6.71 -0.90 -9.22
CA THR A 93 -7.11 0.22 -10.07
C THR A 93 -8.22 -0.20 -11.03
N LEU A 94 -8.13 -1.39 -11.61
CA LEU A 94 -9.15 -1.99 -12.46
C LEU A 94 -10.44 -2.27 -11.65
N GLY A 95 -10.31 -2.82 -10.44
CA GLY A 95 -11.47 -3.04 -9.56
C GLY A 95 -12.19 -1.73 -9.21
N GLN A 96 -11.46 -0.66 -8.92
CA GLN A 96 -12.04 0.66 -8.66
C GLN A 96 -12.75 1.23 -9.88
N GLN A 97 -12.21 1.03 -11.08
CA GLN A 97 -12.85 1.44 -12.34
C GLN A 97 -14.14 0.66 -12.59
N GLN A 98 -14.12 -0.67 -12.40
CA GLN A 98 -15.31 -1.51 -12.52
C GLN A 98 -16.41 -1.10 -11.53
N ILE A 99 -16.06 -0.78 -10.28
CA ILE A 99 -17.00 -0.24 -9.29
C ILE A 99 -17.64 1.05 -9.80
N SER A 100 -16.84 1.98 -10.33
CA SER A 100 -17.34 3.24 -10.89
C SER A 100 -18.30 3.00 -12.07
N ASP A 101 -17.95 2.10 -12.99
CA ASP A 101 -18.77 1.77 -14.15
C ASP A 101 -20.11 1.14 -13.74
N VAL A 102 -20.08 0.17 -12.82
CA VAL A 102 -21.30 -0.47 -12.30
C VAL A 102 -22.15 0.53 -11.52
N ASN A 103 -21.54 1.45 -10.77
CA ASN A 103 -22.28 2.50 -10.07
C ASN A 103 -22.97 3.46 -11.05
N GLY A 104 -22.29 3.83 -12.15
CA GLY A 104 -22.89 4.61 -13.23
C GLY A 104 -24.10 3.90 -13.86
N GLN A 105 -23.97 2.60 -14.15
CA GLN A 105 -25.07 1.78 -14.65
C GLN A 105 -26.21 1.66 -13.64
N LEU A 106 -25.90 1.53 -12.34
CA LEU A 106 -26.90 1.46 -11.27
C LEU A 106 -27.71 2.74 -11.16
N ILE A 107 -27.06 3.90 -11.26
CA ILE A 107 -27.75 5.20 -11.26
C ILE A 107 -28.70 5.29 -12.45
N ALA A 108 -28.23 4.94 -13.65
CA ALA A 108 -29.07 4.93 -14.85
C ALA A 108 -30.26 3.96 -14.72
N ALA A 109 -30.03 2.75 -14.20
CA ALA A 109 -31.09 1.76 -13.97
C ALA A 109 -32.11 2.22 -12.92
N ARG A 110 -31.67 2.87 -11.83
CA ARG A 110 -32.56 3.45 -10.82
C ARG A 110 -33.41 4.58 -11.38
N LEU A 111 -32.83 5.45 -12.21
CA LEU A 111 -33.57 6.50 -12.90
C LEU A 111 -34.64 5.89 -13.82
N ARG A 112 -34.27 4.89 -14.62
CA ARG A 112 -35.21 4.20 -15.50
C ARG A 112 -36.33 3.51 -14.72
N ARG A 113 -36.01 2.84 -13.60
CA ARG A 113 -37.02 2.25 -12.71
C ARG A 113 -37.98 3.32 -12.18
N ALA A 114 -37.46 4.43 -11.67
CA ALA A 114 -38.29 5.51 -11.13
C ALA A 114 -39.21 6.13 -12.18
N GLU A 115 -38.72 6.29 -13.41
CA GLU A 115 -39.50 6.73 -14.56
C GLU A 115 -40.66 5.75 -14.86
N LEU A 116 -40.37 4.46 -14.98
CA LEU A 116 -41.38 3.42 -15.23
C LEU A 116 -42.40 3.30 -14.10
N GLU A 117 -41.96 3.38 -12.84
CA GLU A 117 -42.87 3.38 -11.68
C GLU A 117 -43.79 4.61 -11.67
N SER A 118 -43.30 5.78 -12.12
CA SER A 118 -44.12 6.97 -12.26
C SER A 118 -45.18 6.79 -13.34
N ARG A 119 -44.77 6.33 -14.53
CA ARG A 119 -45.66 6.05 -15.66
C ARG A 119 -46.72 5.01 -15.31
N LEU A 120 -46.32 3.94 -14.59
CA LEU A 120 -47.23 2.91 -14.12
C LEU A 120 -48.29 3.49 -13.16
N ARG A 121 -47.89 4.28 -12.16
CA ARG A 121 -48.84 4.93 -11.23
C ARG A 121 -49.83 5.84 -11.96
N GLU A 122 -49.35 6.59 -12.94
CA GLU A 122 -50.17 7.46 -13.77
C GLU A 122 -51.19 6.63 -14.58
N ALA A 123 -50.74 5.55 -15.23
CA ALA A 123 -51.61 4.66 -16.00
C ALA A 123 -52.64 3.91 -15.12
N GLU A 124 -52.25 3.46 -13.93
CA GLU A 124 -53.16 2.81 -12.96
C GLU A 124 -54.27 3.77 -12.48
N SER A 125 -53.97 5.07 -12.34
CA SER A 125 -54.97 6.07 -11.97
C SER A 125 -56.09 6.23 -13.00
N LEU A 126 -55.81 5.99 -14.29
CA LEU A 126 -56.80 6.06 -15.36
C LEU A 126 -57.77 4.89 -15.37
N VAL A 127 -57.31 3.70 -14.97
CA VAL A 127 -58.18 2.53 -14.80
C VAL A 127 -59.25 2.81 -13.73
N LEU A 128 -58.90 3.57 -12.70
CA LEU A 128 -59.80 3.95 -11.61
C LEU A 128 -60.74 5.12 -11.95
N SER A 129 -60.42 5.93 -12.97
CA SER A 129 -61.27 7.04 -13.43
C SER A 129 -61.19 7.23 -14.95
N PRO A 130 -61.88 6.39 -15.75
CA PRO A 130 -61.81 6.34 -17.22
C PRO A 130 -62.34 7.58 -17.99
N GLY A 131 -62.49 8.74 -17.34
CA GLY A 131 -63.02 9.97 -17.96
C GLY A 131 -62.48 11.25 -17.34
N GLY A 132 -61.42 11.18 -16.53
CA GLY A 132 -60.77 12.37 -15.99
C GLY A 132 -60.02 13.14 -17.08
N ALA A 133 -60.13 14.47 -17.09
CA ALA A 133 -59.51 15.39 -18.06
C ALA A 133 -57.96 15.33 -18.10
N ASN A 134 -57.33 14.57 -17.21
CA ASN A 134 -55.89 14.35 -17.16
C ASN A 134 -55.59 12.90 -17.56
N ALA A 135 -55.70 12.58 -18.85
CA ALA A 135 -55.22 11.32 -19.36
C ALA A 135 -53.69 11.27 -19.25
N ALA A 136 -53.17 10.19 -18.66
CA ALA A 136 -51.74 9.95 -18.50
C ALA A 136 -50.99 10.05 -19.83
N GLY A 137 -49.79 10.67 -19.82
CA GLY A 137 -49.01 10.93 -21.04
C GLY A 137 -48.77 9.69 -21.90
N ASP A 138 -48.57 8.52 -21.29
CA ASP A 138 -48.31 7.26 -22.01
C ASP A 138 -49.58 6.64 -22.61
N VAL A 139 -50.76 6.81 -21.97
CA VAL A 139 -52.04 6.37 -22.55
C VAL A 139 -52.42 7.26 -23.73
N LEU A 140 -52.10 8.55 -23.65
CA LEU A 140 -52.21 9.47 -24.78
C LEU A 140 -51.20 9.16 -25.90
N GLN A 141 -50.08 8.50 -25.66
CA GLN A 141 -49.14 8.12 -26.73
C GLN A 141 -49.60 6.92 -27.56
N SER A 142 -50.55 6.12 -27.07
CA SER A 142 -51.11 5.01 -27.83
C SER A 142 -52.05 5.50 -28.93
N ALA A 143 -51.58 5.45 -30.19
CA ALA A 143 -52.39 5.82 -31.36
C ALA A 143 -53.70 5.02 -31.46
N LEU A 144 -53.71 3.76 -30.99
CA LEU A 144 -54.93 2.94 -30.94
C LEU A 144 -55.95 3.50 -29.95
N ILE A 145 -55.51 3.87 -28.74
CA ILE A 145 -56.39 4.43 -27.72
C ILE A 145 -56.92 5.79 -28.18
N GLN A 146 -56.08 6.64 -28.77
CA GLN A 146 -56.51 7.91 -29.37
C GLN A 146 -57.59 7.68 -30.44
N GLY A 147 -57.40 6.70 -31.33
CA GLY A 147 -58.39 6.35 -32.35
C GLY A 147 -59.72 5.88 -31.77
N LEU A 148 -59.70 5.05 -30.71
CA LEU A 148 -60.90 4.60 -30.03
C LEU A 148 -61.64 5.75 -29.32
N ILE A 149 -60.91 6.68 -28.68
CA ILE A 149 -61.48 7.87 -28.04
C ILE A 149 -62.15 8.79 -29.07
N GLN A 150 -61.52 8.98 -30.24
CA GLN A 150 -62.12 9.77 -31.32
C GLN A 150 -63.41 9.14 -31.83
N GLN A 151 -63.42 7.82 -32.06
CA GLN A 151 -64.63 7.08 -32.43
C GLN A 151 -65.72 7.19 -31.37
N GLU A 152 -65.37 7.08 -30.07
CA GLU A 152 -66.33 7.25 -28.98
C GLU A 152 -66.93 8.66 -29.00
N ALA A 153 -66.11 9.69 -29.18
CA ALA A 153 -66.57 11.09 -29.26
C ALA A 153 -67.56 11.31 -30.43
N GLU A 154 -67.32 10.68 -31.58
CA GLU A 154 -68.24 10.72 -32.72
C GLU A 154 -69.60 10.07 -32.41
N VAL A 155 -69.60 8.90 -31.76
CA VAL A 155 -70.84 8.20 -31.36
C VAL A 155 -71.57 8.98 -30.27
N VAL A 156 -70.86 9.56 -29.31
CA VAL A 156 -71.45 10.41 -28.26
C VAL A 156 -72.08 11.67 -28.85
N ARG A 157 -71.45 12.30 -29.85
CA ARG A 157 -72.05 13.43 -30.59
C ARG A 157 -73.35 13.00 -31.28
N LYS A 158 -73.37 11.84 -31.93
CA LYS A 158 -74.56 11.28 -32.58
C LYS A 158 -75.70 10.99 -31.59
N ILE A 159 -75.38 10.51 -30.38
CA ILE A 159 -76.35 10.34 -29.29
C ILE A 159 -76.97 11.69 -28.91
N ALA A 160 -76.16 12.74 -28.78
CA ALA A 160 -76.63 14.09 -28.44
C ALA A 160 -77.55 14.67 -29.55
N GLU A 161 -77.19 14.50 -30.82
CA GLU A 161 -78.02 14.91 -31.96
C GLU A 161 -79.36 14.16 -32.02
N LEU A 162 -79.34 12.83 -31.81
CA LEU A 162 -80.57 12.04 -31.76
C LEU A 162 -81.45 12.45 -30.57
N SER A 163 -80.86 12.84 -29.45
CA SER A 163 -81.61 13.26 -28.24
C SER A 163 -82.29 14.61 -28.38
N SER A 164 -81.72 15.54 -29.16
CA SER A 164 -82.33 16.84 -29.42
C SER A 164 -83.45 16.78 -30.46
N THR A 165 -83.36 15.83 -31.39
CA THR A 165 -84.25 15.76 -32.56
C THR A 165 -85.41 14.77 -32.38
N SER A 166 -85.29 13.78 -31.49
CA SER A 166 -86.27 12.69 -31.40
C SER A 166 -86.34 12.12 -29.98
N GLY A 167 -87.56 11.90 -29.46
CA GLY A 167 -87.77 11.38 -28.10
C GLY A 167 -87.08 10.03 -27.84
N GLU A 168 -86.73 9.76 -26.59
CA GLU A 168 -85.76 8.74 -26.12
C GLU A 168 -85.99 7.26 -26.53
N ASN A 169 -87.11 6.92 -27.19
CA ASN A 169 -87.58 5.54 -27.39
C ASN A 169 -87.30 4.91 -28.78
N LEU A 170 -86.39 5.46 -29.59
CA LEU A 170 -86.08 4.93 -30.92
C LEU A 170 -85.01 3.81 -30.90
N PRO A 171 -85.14 2.74 -31.73
CA PRO A 171 -84.12 1.70 -31.89
C PRO A 171 -82.73 2.24 -32.24
N ALA A 172 -82.65 3.34 -33.00
CA ALA A 172 -81.37 3.98 -33.36
C ALA A 172 -80.64 4.61 -32.15
N MET A 173 -81.38 5.12 -31.14
CA MET A 173 -80.79 5.62 -29.90
C MET A 173 -80.19 4.47 -29.09
N GLN A 174 -80.90 3.34 -29.03
CA GLN A 174 -80.43 2.15 -28.33
C GLN A 174 -79.16 1.58 -28.98
N SER A 175 -79.11 1.52 -30.32
CA SER A 175 -77.92 1.05 -31.03
C SER A 175 -76.71 1.96 -30.80
N ALA A 176 -76.88 3.28 -30.85
CA ALA A 176 -75.79 4.24 -30.62
C ALA A 176 -75.27 4.18 -29.16
N ARG A 177 -76.17 4.04 -28.17
CA ARG A 177 -75.77 3.83 -26.76
C ARG A 177 -75.02 2.51 -26.56
N ALA A 178 -75.43 1.43 -27.24
CA ALA A 178 -74.72 0.16 -27.20
C ALA A 178 -73.31 0.28 -27.82
N GLU A 179 -73.20 0.93 -28.98
CA GLU A 179 -71.92 1.18 -29.65
C GLU A 179 -70.95 2.00 -28.77
N ALA A 180 -71.44 3.07 -28.13
CA ALA A 180 -70.64 3.86 -27.18
C ALA A 180 -70.16 3.01 -25.98
N ARG A 181 -71.01 2.12 -25.47
CA ARG A 181 -70.63 1.20 -24.38
C ARG A 181 -69.56 0.21 -24.83
N ASP A 182 -69.67 -0.34 -26.04
CA ASP A 182 -68.69 -1.26 -26.59
C ASP A 182 -67.33 -0.57 -26.83
N LEU A 183 -67.34 0.66 -27.32
CA LEU A 183 -66.12 1.48 -27.47
C LEU A 183 -65.46 1.75 -26.11
N ARG A 184 -66.22 2.13 -25.08
CA ARG A 184 -65.68 2.29 -23.71
C ARG A 184 -65.06 1.02 -23.15
N ASN A 185 -65.70 -0.13 -23.36
CA ASN A 185 -65.17 -1.42 -22.94
C ASN A 185 -63.85 -1.73 -23.64
N LYS A 186 -63.76 -1.48 -24.96
CA LYS A 186 -62.51 -1.63 -25.73
C LYS A 186 -61.41 -0.70 -25.22
N ILE A 187 -61.72 0.58 -24.98
CA ILE A 187 -60.77 1.55 -24.41
C ILE A 187 -60.22 1.05 -23.07
N THR A 188 -61.10 0.58 -22.19
CA THR A 188 -60.69 0.08 -20.86
C THR A 188 -59.83 -1.19 -20.97
N GLN A 189 -60.13 -2.09 -21.91
CA GLN A 189 -59.30 -3.25 -22.19
C GLN A 189 -57.91 -2.87 -22.72
N GLU A 190 -57.82 -1.92 -23.65
CA GLU A 190 -56.52 -1.46 -24.16
C GLU A 190 -55.70 -0.74 -23.08
N ILE A 191 -56.33 0.09 -22.24
CA ILE A 191 -55.66 0.68 -21.07
C ILE A 191 -55.11 -0.42 -20.15
N GLY A 192 -55.91 -1.46 -19.88
CA GLY A 192 -55.48 -2.61 -19.08
C GLY A 192 -54.24 -3.31 -19.67
N ARG A 193 -54.17 -3.47 -21.00
CA ARG A 193 -52.99 -4.04 -21.67
C ARG A 193 -51.76 -3.13 -21.53
N VAL A 194 -51.92 -1.82 -21.64
CA VAL A 194 -50.83 -0.85 -21.42
C VAL A 194 -50.31 -0.92 -19.99
N VAL A 195 -51.21 -0.95 -18.99
CA VAL A 195 -50.83 -1.09 -17.59
C VAL A 195 -50.07 -2.39 -17.34
N GLU A 196 -50.52 -3.51 -17.90
CA GLU A 196 -49.82 -4.78 -17.75
C GLU A 196 -48.43 -4.78 -18.40
N GLY A 197 -48.29 -4.14 -19.57
CA GLY A 197 -47.00 -3.89 -20.20
C GLY A 197 -46.05 -3.09 -19.29
N LEU A 198 -46.53 -1.98 -18.73
CA LEU A 198 -45.76 -1.13 -17.80
C LEU A 198 -45.38 -1.87 -16.52
N ARG A 199 -46.26 -2.75 -16.00
CA ARG A 199 -45.93 -3.62 -14.85
C ARG A 199 -44.79 -4.57 -15.16
N SER A 200 -44.84 -5.22 -16.32
CA SER A 200 -43.79 -6.11 -16.79
C SER A 200 -42.45 -5.37 -16.95
N GLU A 201 -42.45 -4.21 -17.62
CA GLU A 201 -41.24 -3.38 -17.78
C GLU A 201 -40.69 -2.90 -16.43
N THR A 202 -41.56 -2.48 -15.51
CA THR A 202 -41.16 -2.07 -14.16
C THR A 202 -40.53 -3.24 -13.38
N ALA A 203 -41.08 -4.46 -13.52
CA ALA A 203 -40.53 -5.66 -12.89
C ALA A 203 -39.14 -6.02 -13.44
N VAL A 204 -38.94 -5.89 -14.75
CA VAL A 204 -37.62 -6.05 -15.39
C VAL A 204 -36.64 -5.00 -14.88
N ALA A 205 -37.03 -3.73 -14.83
CA ALA A 205 -36.18 -2.64 -14.33
C ALA A 205 -35.80 -2.83 -12.86
N ARG A 206 -36.73 -3.29 -12.01
CA ARG A 206 -36.44 -3.66 -10.62
C ARG A 206 -35.40 -4.78 -10.54
N SER A 207 -35.58 -5.84 -11.33
CA SER A 207 -34.65 -6.98 -11.38
C SER A 207 -33.26 -6.54 -11.82
N GLN A 208 -33.15 -5.64 -12.79
CA GLN A 208 -31.88 -5.06 -13.23
C GLN A 208 -31.19 -4.26 -12.12
N VAL A 209 -31.93 -3.44 -11.37
CA VAL A 209 -31.38 -2.71 -10.21
C VAL A 209 -30.83 -3.68 -9.17
N TYR A 210 -31.59 -4.72 -8.80
CA TYR A 210 -31.13 -5.73 -7.84
C TYR A 210 -29.87 -6.46 -8.32
N ALA A 211 -29.81 -6.83 -9.61
CA ALA A 211 -28.64 -7.48 -10.18
C ALA A 211 -27.40 -6.57 -10.10
N LEU A 212 -27.54 -5.29 -10.45
CA LEU A 212 -26.45 -4.31 -10.36
C LEU A 212 -26.00 -4.05 -8.92
N GLU A 213 -26.94 -3.94 -7.97
CA GLU A 213 -26.62 -3.82 -6.54
C GLU A 213 -25.84 -5.03 -6.02
N SER A 214 -26.25 -6.25 -6.41
CA SER A 214 -25.55 -7.48 -6.03
C SER A 214 -24.15 -7.59 -6.66
N SER A 215 -24.00 -7.10 -7.89
CA SER A 215 -22.71 -7.04 -8.59
C SER A 215 -21.77 -6.05 -7.92
N LEU A 216 -22.28 -4.86 -7.58
CA LEU A 216 -21.54 -3.83 -6.87
C LEU A 216 -21.01 -4.33 -5.52
N ALA A 217 -21.89 -4.92 -4.69
CA ALA A 217 -21.49 -5.45 -3.38
C ALA A 217 -20.40 -6.53 -3.49
N ARG A 218 -20.48 -7.38 -4.54
CA ARG A 218 -19.46 -8.41 -4.81
C ARG A 218 -18.12 -7.79 -5.20
N LEU A 219 -18.14 -6.78 -6.08
CA LEU A 219 -16.94 -6.05 -6.49
C LEU A 219 -16.30 -5.30 -5.31
N GLU A 220 -17.09 -4.62 -4.49
CA GLU A 220 -16.61 -3.94 -3.28
C GLU A 220 -15.95 -4.92 -2.31
N SER A 221 -16.56 -6.08 -2.08
CA SER A 221 -15.98 -7.14 -1.24
C SER A 221 -14.66 -7.67 -1.81
N GLN A 222 -14.60 -7.91 -3.13
CA GLN A 222 -13.39 -8.37 -3.81
C GLN A 222 -12.27 -7.33 -3.73
N VAL A 223 -12.56 -6.07 -4.02
CA VAL A 223 -11.59 -4.97 -3.91
C VAL A 223 -11.13 -4.79 -2.46
N GLY A 224 -12.04 -4.86 -1.49
CA GLY A 224 -11.70 -4.82 -0.07
C GLY A 224 -10.75 -5.95 0.35
N ALA A 225 -11.00 -7.17 -0.11
CA ALA A 225 -10.12 -8.32 0.14
C ALA A 225 -8.76 -8.20 -0.54
N THR A 226 -8.71 -7.67 -1.76
CA THR A 226 -7.43 -7.39 -2.45
C THR A 226 -6.65 -6.28 -1.75
N ASN A 227 -7.32 -5.24 -1.27
CA ASN A 227 -6.70 -4.13 -0.54
C ASN A 227 -6.14 -4.57 0.82
N SER A 228 -6.84 -5.44 1.55
CA SER A 228 -6.31 -5.98 2.81
C SER A 228 -5.07 -6.86 2.56
N LYS A 229 -5.12 -7.70 1.53
CA LYS A 229 -3.97 -8.51 1.11
C LYS A 229 -2.77 -7.64 0.73
N SER A 230 -2.97 -6.58 -0.05
CA SER A 230 -1.90 -5.68 -0.49
C SER A 230 -1.34 -4.84 0.67
N ALA A 231 -2.18 -4.43 1.63
CA ALA A 231 -1.71 -3.75 2.84
C ALA A 231 -0.77 -4.63 3.67
N GLN A 232 -1.11 -5.91 3.84
CA GLN A 232 -0.25 -6.87 4.54
C GLN A 232 1.05 -7.15 3.77
N LEU A 233 1.00 -7.22 2.43
CA LEU A 233 2.20 -7.31 1.60
C LEU A 233 3.14 -6.11 1.84
N ARG A 234 2.61 -4.89 1.85
CA ARG A 234 3.39 -3.66 2.10
C ARG A 234 4.07 -3.65 3.47
N VAL A 235 3.46 -4.28 4.48
CA VAL A 235 4.09 -4.44 5.80
C VAL A 235 5.30 -5.36 5.72
N LEU A 236 5.16 -6.52 5.06
CA LEU A 236 6.26 -7.48 4.87
C LEU A 236 7.38 -6.89 3.99
N GLU A 237 7.03 -6.14 2.95
CA GLU A 237 7.99 -5.45 2.09
C GLU A 237 8.79 -4.41 2.87
N ARG A 238 8.12 -3.62 3.73
CA ARG A 238 8.80 -2.68 4.61
C ARG A 238 9.73 -3.38 5.60
N GLU A 239 9.31 -4.53 6.15
CA GLU A 239 10.16 -5.33 7.04
C GLU A 239 11.41 -5.85 6.32
N ALA A 240 11.26 -6.32 5.08
CA ALA A 240 12.39 -6.72 4.23
C ALA A 240 13.32 -5.55 3.91
N GLU A 241 12.78 -4.38 3.55
CA GLU A 241 13.55 -3.15 3.33
C GLU A 241 14.34 -2.74 4.58
N THR A 242 13.72 -2.79 5.77
CA THR A 242 14.42 -2.46 7.02
C THR A 242 15.49 -3.48 7.42
N SER A 243 15.37 -4.71 6.94
CA SER A 243 16.36 -5.79 7.16
C SER A 243 17.55 -5.68 6.22
N GLN A 244 17.50 -4.81 5.20
CA GLN A 244 18.58 -4.64 4.25
C GLN A 244 19.78 -3.96 4.94
N PRO A 245 20.95 -4.62 5.03
CA PRO A 245 22.11 -4.02 5.66
C PRO A 245 22.54 -2.77 4.87
N PRO A 246 22.91 -1.67 5.54
CA PRO A 246 23.42 -0.49 4.86
C PRO A 246 24.63 -0.92 4.01
N LEU A 247 24.63 -0.51 2.74
CA LEU A 247 25.74 -0.73 1.83
C LEU A 247 26.99 -0.06 2.42
N VAL A 248 27.82 -0.83 3.14
CA VAL A 248 29.14 -0.36 3.58
C VAL A 248 29.98 -0.22 2.33
N LYS A 249 30.03 1.00 1.77
CA LYS A 249 31.01 1.38 0.74
C LYS A 249 32.39 1.13 1.32
N ARG A 250 33.01 0.03 0.90
CA ARG A 250 34.34 -0.46 1.30
C ARG A 250 35.49 0.45 0.83
N SER A 251 35.30 1.76 0.71
CA SER A 251 36.24 2.65 0.00
C SER A 251 37.10 3.56 0.89
N SER A 252 37.32 3.29 2.17
CA SER A 252 38.17 4.20 2.98
C SER A 252 38.94 3.67 4.19
N LEU A 253 38.92 2.37 4.50
CA LEU A 253 39.63 1.86 5.70
C LEU A 253 41.09 1.41 5.46
N ASP A 254 41.57 1.33 4.21
CA ASP A 254 42.93 0.83 3.90
C ASP A 254 44.00 1.94 3.74
N SER A 255 43.69 3.22 3.99
CA SER A 255 44.62 4.33 3.72
C SER A 255 45.10 5.13 4.94
N ARG A 256 44.70 4.77 6.16
CA ARG A 256 45.08 5.53 7.38
C ARG A 256 46.21 4.95 8.22
N ASN A 257 47.14 4.18 7.64
CA ASN A 257 48.44 4.02 8.31
C ASN A 257 49.66 3.97 7.36
N PRO A 258 49.97 5.08 6.66
CA PRO A 258 51.17 5.18 5.82
C PRO A 258 52.48 5.34 6.60
N LYS A 259 52.47 5.36 7.95
CA LYS A 259 53.67 5.69 8.74
C LYS A 259 54.54 4.50 9.16
N ILE A 260 54.07 3.26 9.02
CA ILE A 260 54.87 2.08 9.44
C ILE A 260 55.82 1.58 8.34
N LYS A 261 55.56 1.85 7.05
CA LYS A 261 56.42 1.39 5.94
C LYS A 261 57.59 2.31 5.57
N LYS A 262 57.72 3.51 6.15
CA LYS A 262 58.75 4.51 5.77
C LYS A 262 59.92 4.68 6.75
N ARG A 263 60.10 3.80 7.75
CA ARG A 263 61.21 3.87 8.71
C ARG A 263 62.15 2.66 8.75
N TYR A 264 62.11 1.79 7.74
CA TYR A 264 63.10 0.71 7.60
C TYR A 264 64.14 0.95 6.52
N ASN A 265 64.27 2.19 6.01
CA ASN A 265 65.27 2.47 4.98
C ASN A 265 65.85 3.90 5.04
N ASN A 266 66.26 4.35 6.22
CA ASN A 266 67.17 5.50 6.35
C ASN A 266 68.08 5.34 7.56
N ARG A 267 69.32 4.95 7.26
CA ARG A 267 70.59 5.38 7.87
C ARG A 267 70.60 5.59 9.39
N THR A 268 71.29 4.67 10.06
CA THR A 268 72.39 4.98 10.99
C THR A 268 72.55 6.46 11.36
N HIS A 269 72.02 6.84 12.52
CA HIS A 269 72.67 7.79 13.42
C HIS A 269 72.18 7.50 14.84
N ALA A 270 72.98 6.72 15.57
CA ALA A 270 72.93 6.72 17.02
C ALA A 270 73.35 8.11 17.50
N LEU A 271 72.38 8.94 17.91
CA LEU A 271 72.67 10.08 18.77
C LEU A 271 72.97 9.52 20.16
N PHE A 272 74.24 9.25 20.40
CA PHE A 272 74.81 9.11 21.73
C PHE A 272 74.57 10.43 22.48
N HIS A 273 73.54 10.47 23.32
CA HIS A 273 73.57 11.36 24.47
C HIS A 273 74.10 10.55 25.65
N MET A 274 75.40 10.71 25.92
CA MET A 274 76.05 10.23 27.14
C MET A 274 75.24 10.71 28.35
N PRO A 275 74.67 9.80 29.18
CA PRO A 275 74.31 10.18 30.53
C PRO A 275 75.61 10.27 31.33
N THR A 276 75.85 11.45 31.90
CA THR A 276 76.93 11.67 32.84
C THR A 276 76.84 10.64 33.96
N CYS A 277 77.88 9.81 34.07
CA CYS A 277 78.08 8.93 35.21
C CYS A 277 78.21 9.80 36.47
N ARG A 278 77.11 9.93 37.22
CA ARG A 278 77.10 10.61 38.52
C ARG A 278 77.73 9.67 39.53
N ARG A 279 79.05 9.78 39.65
CA ARG A 279 79.84 9.12 40.68
C ARG A 279 79.53 9.79 42.02
N ASP A 280 78.61 9.23 42.80
CA ASP A 280 78.44 9.65 44.18
C ASP A 280 79.71 9.29 44.98
N ARG A 281 80.43 10.33 45.41
CA ARG A 281 81.54 10.23 46.35
C ARG A 281 80.98 9.85 47.72
N ASN A 282 81.53 8.80 48.34
CA ASN A 282 81.65 8.79 49.80
C ASN A 282 82.85 7.93 50.29
N ASN A 283 83.98 8.61 50.51
CA ASN A 283 84.73 8.69 51.77
C ASN A 283 85.02 7.41 52.59
N ARG A 284 86.32 7.06 52.73
CA ARG A 284 87.09 6.70 53.97
C ARG A 284 88.43 6.03 53.59
N LYS A 285 89.59 6.68 53.79
CA LYS A 285 90.49 6.71 54.97
C LYS A 285 91.54 5.58 55.03
N ALA A 286 92.83 5.99 55.13
CA ALA A 286 93.97 5.47 55.90
C ALA A 286 95.27 5.57 55.06
N GLY A 287 96.23 6.45 55.38
CA GLY A 287 97.36 6.19 56.30
C GLY A 287 98.55 5.66 55.47
N SER A 288 99.77 6.18 55.47
CA SER A 288 100.51 7.04 56.39
C SER A 288 101.56 7.85 55.61
#